data_AF-A0A6H1W881-F1
#
_entry.id   AF-A0A6H1W881-F1
#
_cell.length_a   1.000
_cell.length_b   1.000
_cell.length_c   1.000
_cell.angle_alpha   90.00
_cell.angle_beta   90.00
_cell.angle_gamma   90.00
#
_symmetry.space_group_name_H-M   'P 1'
#
loop_
_entity.id
_entity.type
_entity.pdbx_description
1 polymer ?
#
loop_
_entity_poly.entity_id
_entity_poly.type
_entity_poly.pdbx_seq_one_letter_code
_entity_poly.pdbx_strand_id
1 'polypeptide(L)'
;MPTVPLRTAALAALPTVPQRVLFASAVALSALVLVVPFPGSLSVVATRWLVAVSAGVPGVGLLSEVALVALAAGVTAAIVLSWRRQPAARVRVVALVVSVGIAYAASESIKLLVTELRPCQRWPLAEECAPLGDWSFPSNHATLAFAAAAVIAVLSRRFAVMVAAFGCAALVAFDRVAQGAHYLHDVAAGAVLGLGMVVVALVCAALVLRRRPSARQRDRDAST
;
A
#
# COMPACT_ATOMS: atom_id res chain seq x y z
N MET A 1 6.09 65.60 -21.19
CA MET A 1 5.75 64.59 -20.17
C MET A 1 5.19 63.35 -20.87
N PRO A 2 5.88 62.19 -20.89
CA PRO A 2 5.26 60.94 -21.28
C PRO A 2 4.85 60.14 -20.04
N THR A 3 3.58 59.75 -19.96
CA THR A 3 3.03 58.86 -18.92
C THR A 3 3.32 57.40 -19.27
N VAL A 4 4.12 56.72 -18.46
CA VAL A 4 4.33 55.26 -18.54
C VAL A 4 3.11 54.56 -17.90
N PRO A 5 2.48 53.57 -18.57
CA PRO A 5 1.32 52.90 -18.00
C PRO A 5 1.74 51.90 -16.91
N LEU A 6 1.36 52.19 -15.67
CA LEU A 6 1.61 51.39 -14.45
C LEU A 6 0.92 50.01 -14.40
N ARG A 7 0.29 49.56 -15.49
CA ARG A 7 -0.59 48.37 -15.48
C ARG A 7 0.10 47.04 -15.78
N THR A 8 1.34 47.05 -16.26
CA THR A 8 2.07 45.83 -16.65
C THR A 8 2.97 45.24 -15.56
N ALA A 9 3.33 46.01 -14.52
CA ALA A 9 4.26 45.52 -13.49
C ALA A 9 3.62 44.56 -12.47
N ALA A 10 2.31 44.67 -12.22
CA ALA A 10 1.64 43.88 -11.18
C ALA A 10 1.38 42.41 -11.57
N LEU A 11 1.25 42.10 -12.87
CA LEU A 11 1.05 40.73 -13.35
C LEU A 11 2.36 39.92 -13.44
N ALA A 12 3.51 40.58 -13.42
CA ALA A 12 4.83 39.94 -13.48
C ALA A 12 5.35 39.42 -12.13
N ALA A 13 4.64 39.68 -11.03
CA ALA A 13 5.08 39.38 -9.67
C ALA A 13 4.40 38.15 -9.03
N LEU A 14 3.63 37.38 -9.79
CA LEU A 14 3.04 36.14 -9.27
C LEU A 14 4.14 35.05 -9.20
N PRO A 15 4.34 34.39 -8.05
CA PRO A 15 5.29 33.30 -7.95
C PRO A 15 4.90 32.17 -8.90
N THR A 16 5.78 31.84 -9.84
CA THR A 16 5.57 30.72 -10.77
C THR A 16 5.69 29.41 -10.01
N VAL A 17 4.58 28.67 -9.88
CA VAL A 17 4.60 27.32 -9.28
C VAL A 17 5.49 26.43 -10.17
N PRO A 18 6.43 25.65 -9.59
CA PRO A 18 7.28 24.78 -10.40
C PRO A 18 6.45 23.80 -11.23
N GLN A 19 6.78 23.62 -12.51
CA GLN A 19 6.05 22.73 -13.43
C GLN A 19 5.94 21.28 -12.90
N ARG A 20 6.93 20.83 -12.11
CA ARG A 20 6.91 19.52 -11.44
C ARG A 20 5.84 19.43 -10.35
N VAL A 21 5.60 20.52 -9.63
CA VAL A 21 4.55 20.60 -8.60
C VAL A 21 3.18 20.62 -9.28
N LEU A 22 3.00 21.41 -10.34
CA LEU A 22 1.76 21.41 -11.12
C LEU A 22 1.44 20.04 -11.71
N PHE A 23 2.44 19.35 -12.28
CA PHE A 23 2.28 18.01 -12.81
C PHE A 23 1.95 16.99 -11.70
N ALA A 24 2.67 17.01 -10.58
CA ALA A 24 2.39 16.13 -9.44
C ALA A 24 1.00 16.36 -8.85
N SER A 25 0.58 17.61 -8.71
CA SER A 25 -0.77 17.99 -8.26
C SER A 25 -1.84 17.55 -9.25
N ALA A 26 -1.60 17.67 -10.56
CA ALA A 26 -2.52 17.21 -11.59
C ALA A 26 -2.66 15.68 -11.56
N VAL A 27 -1.55 14.94 -11.43
CA VAL A 27 -1.55 13.47 -11.27
C VAL A 27 -2.27 13.05 -9.99
N ALA A 28 -2.01 13.72 -8.87
CA ALA A 28 -2.66 13.44 -7.59
C ALA A 28 -4.17 13.73 -7.65
N LEU A 29 -4.58 14.82 -8.29
CA LEU A 29 -5.99 15.17 -8.47
C LEU A 29 -6.68 14.19 -9.42
N SER A 30 -6.00 13.75 -10.48
CA SER A 30 -6.52 12.76 -11.43
C SER A 30 -6.67 11.40 -10.75
N ALA A 31 -5.67 10.97 -9.98
CA ALA A 31 -5.77 9.77 -9.16
C ALA A 31 -6.92 9.88 -8.16
N LEU A 32 -7.08 11.03 -7.48
CA LEU A 32 -8.18 11.27 -6.55
C LEU A 32 -9.55 11.17 -7.25
N VAL A 33 -9.74 11.85 -8.38
CA VAL A 33 -11.01 11.84 -9.14
C VAL A 33 -11.35 10.44 -9.69
N LEU A 34 -10.34 9.65 -10.07
CA LEU A 34 -10.56 8.28 -10.57
C LEU A 34 -10.87 7.27 -9.45
N VAL A 35 -10.52 7.59 -8.21
CA VAL A 35 -10.51 6.68 -7.05
C VAL A 35 -11.58 7.04 -6.02
N VAL A 36 -12.12 8.27 -6.00
CA VAL A 36 -13.19 8.65 -5.06
C VAL A 36 -14.46 7.82 -5.33
N PRO A 37 -15.12 7.31 -4.27
CA PRO A 37 -16.29 6.42 -4.37
C PRO A 37 -17.59 7.15 -4.74
N PHE A 38 -17.59 7.96 -5.80
CA PHE A 38 -18.82 8.53 -6.34
C PHE A 38 -19.39 7.65 -7.47
N PRO A 39 -20.72 7.57 -7.63
CA PRO A 39 -21.34 6.85 -8.74
C PRO A 39 -20.81 7.32 -10.09
N GLY A 40 -20.28 6.39 -10.90
CA GLY A 40 -19.70 6.69 -12.21
C GLY A 40 -18.20 6.97 -12.22
N SER A 41 -17.51 6.93 -11.07
CA SER A 41 -16.05 6.97 -11.04
C SER A 41 -15.44 5.78 -11.78
N LEU A 42 -14.22 5.94 -12.31
CA LEU A 42 -13.52 4.86 -13.01
C LEU A 42 -13.40 3.62 -12.13
N SER A 43 -13.09 3.79 -10.84
CA SER A 43 -13.05 2.66 -9.90
C SER A 43 -14.38 1.90 -9.86
N VAL A 44 -15.52 2.59 -9.73
CA VAL A 44 -16.82 1.93 -9.61
C VAL A 44 -17.23 1.25 -10.91
N VAL A 45 -17.03 1.92 -12.05
CA VAL A 45 -17.37 1.38 -13.38
C VAL A 45 -16.48 0.19 -13.73
N ALA A 46 -15.17 0.29 -13.50
CA ALA A 46 -14.22 -0.79 -13.76
C ALA A 46 -14.49 -2.00 -12.87
N THR A 47 -14.76 -1.79 -11.57
CA THR A 47 -15.15 -2.88 -10.66
C THR A 47 -16.43 -3.55 -11.14
N ARG A 48 -17.47 -2.79 -11.48
CA ARG A 48 -18.74 -3.37 -11.97
C ARG A 48 -18.54 -4.21 -13.22
N TRP A 49 -17.76 -3.70 -14.17
CA TRP A 49 -17.46 -4.42 -15.41
C TRP A 49 -16.68 -5.71 -15.12
N LEU A 50 -15.64 -5.64 -14.28
CA LEU A 50 -14.83 -6.80 -13.94
C LEU A 50 -15.66 -7.88 -13.24
N VAL A 51 -16.48 -7.50 -12.24
CA VAL A 51 -17.40 -8.40 -11.53
C VAL A 51 -18.40 -9.05 -12.49
N ALA A 52 -18.92 -8.29 -13.45
CA ALA A 52 -19.87 -8.84 -14.42
C ALA A 52 -19.23 -9.88 -15.36
N VAL A 53 -17.95 -9.69 -15.72
CA VAL A 53 -17.22 -10.62 -16.60
C VAL A 53 -16.71 -11.85 -15.85
N SER A 54 -16.39 -11.72 -14.56
CA SER A 54 -16.00 -12.84 -13.69
C SER A 54 -17.19 -13.60 -13.10
N ALA A 55 -18.41 -13.06 -13.21
CA ALA A 55 -19.62 -13.71 -12.70
C ALA A 55 -19.79 -15.11 -13.30
N GLY A 56 -19.94 -16.12 -12.44
CA GLY A 56 -20.10 -17.52 -12.85
C GLY A 56 -18.80 -18.27 -13.15
N VAL A 57 -17.63 -17.63 -13.02
CA VAL A 57 -16.36 -18.37 -12.99
C VAL A 57 -16.19 -18.98 -11.60
N PRO A 58 -16.17 -20.32 -11.46
CA PRO A 58 -16.08 -20.96 -10.15
C PRO A 58 -14.72 -20.68 -9.51
N GLY A 59 -14.72 -20.35 -8.22
CA GLY A 59 -13.49 -20.20 -7.45
C GLY A 59 -12.74 -18.87 -7.63
N VAL A 60 -13.42 -17.81 -8.09
CA VAL A 60 -12.90 -16.42 -8.21
C VAL A 60 -12.46 -15.75 -6.89
N GLY A 61 -12.40 -16.50 -5.78
CA GLY A 61 -11.79 -16.06 -4.53
C GLY A 61 -10.61 -16.92 -4.06
N LEU A 62 -10.38 -18.08 -4.68
CA LEU A 62 -9.35 -19.03 -4.25
C LEU A 62 -7.94 -18.52 -4.57
N LEU A 63 -7.81 -17.75 -5.66
CA LEU A 63 -6.53 -17.27 -6.14
C LEU A 63 -5.86 -16.34 -5.12
N SER A 64 -6.62 -15.41 -4.54
CA SER A 64 -6.09 -14.52 -3.50
C SER A 64 -5.78 -15.24 -2.20
N GLU A 65 -6.57 -16.24 -1.79
CA GLU A 65 -6.25 -17.03 -0.59
C GLU A 65 -4.95 -17.82 -0.77
N VAL A 66 -4.79 -18.51 -1.90
CA VAL A 66 -3.56 -19.25 -2.23
C VAL A 66 -2.37 -18.31 -2.35
N ALA A 67 -2.52 -17.18 -3.03
CA ALA A 67 -1.46 -16.18 -3.19
C ALA A 67 -1.06 -15.55 -1.85
N LEU A 68 -2.00 -15.30 -0.94
CA LEU A 68 -1.72 -14.76 0.39
C LEU A 68 -0.97 -15.78 1.26
N VAL A 69 -1.35 -17.05 1.20
CA VAL A 69 -0.60 -18.13 1.87
C VAL A 69 0.82 -18.25 1.30
N ALA A 70 0.99 -18.17 -0.03
CA ALA A 70 2.29 -18.17 -0.67
C ALA A 70 3.16 -16.98 -0.21
N LEU A 71 2.57 -15.79 -0.09
CA LEU A 71 3.23 -14.60 0.45
C LEU A 71 3.62 -14.78 1.93
N ALA A 72 2.74 -15.32 2.76
CA ALA A 72 3.03 -15.60 4.17
C ALA A 72 4.19 -16.61 4.32
N ALA A 73 4.20 -17.66 3.51
CA ALA A 73 5.30 -18.63 3.45
C ALA A 73 6.61 -17.96 2.98
N GLY A 74 6.52 -17.10 1.96
CA GLY A 74 7.66 -16.33 1.44
C GLY A 74 8.25 -15.37 2.48
N VAL A 75 7.41 -14.65 3.23
CA VAL A 75 7.81 -13.79 4.35
C VAL A 75 8.51 -14.61 5.42
N THR A 76 7.91 -15.73 5.83
CA THR A 76 8.48 -16.63 6.83
C THR A 76 9.86 -17.14 6.41
N ALA A 77 10.00 -17.60 5.17
CA ALA A 77 11.29 -18.03 4.63
C ALA A 77 12.31 -16.88 4.61
N ALA A 78 11.92 -15.68 4.17
CA ALA A 78 12.79 -14.52 4.13
C ALA A 78 13.27 -14.11 5.53
N ILE A 79 12.39 -14.15 6.54
CA ILE A 79 12.72 -13.90 7.95
C ILE A 79 13.71 -14.93 8.45
N VAL A 80 13.43 -16.23 8.30
CA VAL A 80 14.31 -17.30 8.79
C VAL A 80 15.70 -17.21 8.15
N LEU A 81 15.77 -17.02 6.84
CA LEU A 81 17.04 -16.91 6.12
C LEU A 81 17.82 -15.67 6.54
N SER A 82 17.15 -14.51 6.67
CA SER A 82 17.80 -13.26 7.10
C SER A 82 18.28 -13.36 8.56
N TRP A 83 17.47 -13.94 9.44
CA TRP A 83 17.77 -14.10 10.87
C TRP A 83 18.98 -14.99 11.12
N ARG A 84 19.11 -16.08 10.34
CA ARG A 84 20.23 -17.02 10.42
C ARG A 84 21.51 -16.45 9.83
N ARG A 85 21.42 -15.73 8.70
CA ARG A 85 22.61 -15.27 7.95
C ARG A 85 23.12 -13.89 8.35
N GLN A 86 22.28 -13.03 8.95
CA GLN A 86 22.62 -11.63 9.20
C GLN A 86 22.20 -11.20 10.62
N PRO A 87 22.95 -11.56 11.68
CA PRO A 87 22.63 -11.16 13.06
C PRO A 87 22.51 -9.63 13.24
N ALA A 88 23.32 -8.86 12.51
CA ALA A 88 23.26 -7.39 12.51
C ALA A 88 21.93 -6.84 11.95
N ALA A 89 21.19 -7.62 11.15
CA ALA A 89 19.92 -7.22 10.57
C ALA A 89 18.69 -7.52 11.45
N ARG A 90 18.86 -8.17 12.61
CA ARG A 90 17.72 -8.64 13.43
C ARG A 90 16.76 -7.53 13.85
N VAL A 91 17.27 -6.36 14.23
CA VAL A 91 16.42 -5.20 14.56
C VAL A 91 15.54 -4.80 13.38
N ARG A 92 16.11 -4.79 12.16
CA ARG A 92 15.37 -4.50 10.93
C ARG A 92 14.34 -5.59 10.64
N VAL A 93 14.68 -6.87 10.81
CA VAL A 93 13.74 -7.99 10.62
C VAL A 93 12.55 -7.86 11.57
N VAL A 94 12.78 -7.58 12.86
CA VAL A 94 11.69 -7.36 13.83
C VAL A 94 10.82 -6.18 13.42
N ALA A 95 11.41 -5.04 13.06
CA ALA A 95 10.66 -3.87 12.61
C ALA A 95 9.76 -4.18 11.40
N LEU A 96 10.26 -4.95 10.44
CA LEU A 96 9.51 -5.38 9.26
C LEU A 96 8.34 -6.32 9.62
N VAL A 97 8.54 -7.29 10.52
CA VAL A 97 7.44 -8.17 10.98
C VAL A 97 6.35 -7.37 11.68
N VAL A 98 6.75 -6.48 12.61
CA VAL A 98 5.81 -5.62 13.33
C VAL A 98 5.04 -4.71 12.36
N SER A 99 5.66 -4.24 11.29
CA SER A 99 5.02 -3.38 10.30
C SER A 99 3.82 -4.03 9.59
N VAL A 100 3.84 -5.35 9.36
CA VAL A 100 2.72 -6.08 8.73
C VAL A 100 1.52 -6.10 9.68
N GLY A 101 1.76 -6.36 10.98
CA GLY A 101 0.72 -6.32 12.01
C GLY A 101 0.14 -4.92 12.19
N ILE A 102 0.99 -3.89 12.18
CA ILE A 102 0.56 -2.48 12.24
C ILE A 102 -0.27 -2.11 11.00
N ALA A 103 0.12 -2.56 9.81
CA ALA A 103 -0.65 -2.31 8.59
C ALA A 103 -2.06 -2.89 8.65
N TYR A 104 -2.20 -4.13 9.13
CA TYR A 104 -3.51 -4.75 9.36
C TYR A 104 -4.34 -3.99 10.40
N ALA A 105 -3.74 -3.67 11.55
CA ALA A 105 -4.43 -2.92 12.60
C ALA A 105 -4.87 -1.53 12.13
N ALA A 106 -4.04 -0.85 11.33
CA ALA A 106 -4.39 0.43 10.72
C ALA A 106 -5.55 0.29 9.73
N SER A 107 -5.57 -0.77 8.91
CA SER A 107 -6.66 -1.08 7.98
C SER A 107 -7.99 -1.27 8.72
N GLU A 108 -8.00 -2.10 9.78
CA GLU A 108 -9.17 -2.29 10.65
C GLU A 108 -9.62 -0.99 11.32
N SER A 109 -8.66 -0.18 11.78
CA SER A 109 -8.98 1.11 12.42
C SER A 109 -9.62 2.10 11.44
N ILE A 110 -9.21 2.10 10.16
CA ILE A 110 -9.80 2.97 9.13
C ILE A 110 -11.24 2.53 8.82
N LYS A 111 -11.54 1.23 8.86
CA LYS A 111 -12.91 0.71 8.67
C LYS A 111 -13.89 1.24 9.72
N LEU A 112 -13.42 1.60 10.92
CA LEU A 112 -14.26 2.24 11.95
C LEU A 112 -14.68 3.68 11.57
N LEU A 113 -13.98 4.30 10.62
CA LEU A 113 -14.19 5.68 10.18
C LEU A 113 -14.87 5.76 8.81
N VAL A 114 -14.66 4.77 7.95
CA VAL A 114 -15.17 4.75 6.56
C VAL A 114 -16.13 3.60 6.37
N THR A 115 -17.43 3.90 6.37
CA THR A 115 -18.50 2.92 6.17
C THR A 115 -18.86 2.81 4.70
N GLU A 116 -18.14 1.96 3.97
CA GLU A 116 -18.39 1.71 2.55
C GLU A 116 -18.96 0.31 2.30
N LEU A 117 -20.11 0.27 1.61
CA LEU A 117 -20.75 -0.99 1.20
C LEU A 117 -19.93 -1.67 0.09
N ARG A 118 -19.74 -2.99 0.22
CA ARG A 118 -18.99 -3.79 -0.75
C ARG A 118 -19.71 -3.87 -2.10
N PRO A 119 -18.99 -4.07 -3.23
CA PRO A 119 -19.63 -4.28 -4.52
C PRO A 119 -20.67 -5.41 -4.52
N CYS A 120 -20.39 -6.53 -3.83
CA CYS A 120 -21.31 -7.66 -3.67
C CYS A 120 -22.62 -7.33 -2.92
N GLN A 121 -22.61 -6.31 -2.06
CA GLN A 121 -23.81 -5.82 -1.36
C GLN A 121 -24.61 -4.87 -2.25
N ARG A 122 -23.93 -4.14 -3.14
CA ARG A 122 -24.54 -3.16 -4.04
C ARG A 122 -25.12 -3.81 -5.30
N TRP A 123 -24.45 -4.83 -5.82
CA TRP A 123 -24.83 -5.56 -7.03
C TRP A 123 -24.86 -7.06 -6.70
N PRO A 124 -26.02 -7.73 -6.82
CA PRO A 124 -26.16 -9.15 -6.52
C PRO A 124 -25.59 -10.01 -7.66
N LEU A 125 -24.30 -9.81 -7.95
CA LEU A 125 -23.55 -10.46 -9.02
C LEU A 125 -22.44 -11.37 -8.47
N ALA A 126 -22.17 -11.33 -7.16
CA ALA A 126 -21.14 -12.12 -6.49
C ALA A 126 -21.76 -13.32 -5.77
N GLU A 127 -21.04 -14.45 -5.74
CA GLU A 127 -21.49 -15.69 -5.08
C GLU A 127 -21.49 -15.58 -3.56
N GLU A 128 -20.47 -14.93 -2.98
CA GLU A 128 -20.29 -14.79 -1.54
C GLU A 128 -20.04 -13.34 -1.16
N CYS A 129 -20.61 -12.92 -0.03
CA CYS A 129 -20.47 -11.56 0.45
C CYS A 129 -20.36 -11.53 1.97
N ALA A 130 -19.43 -10.70 2.47
CA ALA A 130 -19.24 -10.51 3.90
C ALA A 130 -20.49 -9.94 4.57
N PRO A 131 -20.73 -10.25 5.86
CA PRO A 131 -21.87 -9.74 6.60
C PRO A 131 -21.86 -8.20 6.68
N LEU A 132 -23.05 -7.62 6.92
CA LEU A 132 -23.18 -6.19 7.15
C LEU A 132 -22.31 -5.76 8.36
N GLY A 133 -21.65 -4.61 8.22
CA GLY A 133 -20.69 -4.11 9.19
C GLY A 133 -19.22 -4.44 8.90
N ASP A 134 -18.94 -5.39 7.98
CA ASP A 134 -17.60 -5.58 7.42
C ASP A 134 -17.40 -4.69 6.19
N TRP A 135 -16.98 -3.44 6.44
CA TRP A 135 -16.84 -2.40 5.43
C TRP A 135 -15.77 -2.70 4.38
N SER A 136 -15.96 -2.18 3.17
CA SER A 136 -15.10 -2.44 2.02
C SER A 136 -13.74 -1.73 2.11
N PHE A 137 -13.71 -0.49 2.61
CA PHE A 137 -12.51 0.35 2.56
C PHE A 137 -11.69 0.35 3.87
N PRO A 138 -10.35 0.18 3.81
CA PRO A 138 -9.55 -0.33 2.70
C PRO A 138 -9.53 -1.87 2.70
N SER A 139 -8.98 -2.47 1.64
CA SER A 139 -8.87 -3.93 1.55
C SER A 139 -7.76 -4.49 2.45
N ASN A 140 -8.13 -5.38 3.40
CA ASN A 140 -7.18 -6.09 4.25
C ASN A 140 -6.25 -7.02 3.46
N HIS A 141 -6.80 -7.81 2.53
CA HIS A 141 -6.03 -8.72 1.68
C HIS A 141 -4.98 -7.97 0.86
N ALA A 142 -5.35 -6.84 0.24
CA ALA A 142 -4.37 -6.00 -0.47
C ALA A 142 -3.33 -5.42 0.50
N THR A 143 -3.76 -4.89 1.66
CA THR A 143 -2.85 -4.34 2.68
C THR A 143 -1.80 -5.36 3.11
N LEU A 144 -2.23 -6.56 3.49
CA LEU A 144 -1.34 -7.64 3.92
C LEU A 144 -0.45 -8.12 2.77
N ALA A 145 -0.99 -8.30 1.58
CA ALA A 145 -0.24 -8.82 0.44
C ALA A 145 0.88 -7.87 0.00
N PHE A 146 0.60 -6.57 -0.10
CA PHE A 146 1.61 -5.57 -0.48
C PHE A 146 2.64 -5.33 0.64
N ALA A 147 2.23 -5.37 1.92
CA ALA A 147 3.17 -5.33 3.03
C ALA A 147 4.11 -6.56 3.00
N ALA A 148 3.56 -7.77 2.81
CA ALA A 148 4.31 -9.00 2.70
C ALA A 148 5.29 -8.98 1.52
N ALA A 149 4.85 -8.53 0.34
CA ALA A 149 5.69 -8.40 -0.83
C ALA A 149 6.86 -7.44 -0.60
N ALA A 150 6.62 -6.30 0.06
CA ALA A 150 7.68 -5.35 0.42
C ALA A 150 8.68 -5.93 1.43
N VAL A 151 8.20 -6.65 2.45
CA VAL A 151 9.07 -7.36 3.41
C VAL A 151 9.96 -8.38 2.68
N ILE A 152 9.38 -9.19 1.80
CA ILE A 152 10.12 -10.17 0.97
C ILE A 152 11.16 -9.46 0.11
N ALA A 153 10.80 -8.37 -0.55
CA ALA A 153 11.71 -7.60 -1.41
C ALA A 153 12.93 -7.09 -0.62
N VAL A 154 12.69 -6.51 0.55
CA VAL A 154 13.74 -5.95 1.42
C VAL A 154 14.67 -7.02 1.97
N LEU A 155 14.11 -8.16 2.41
CA LEU A 155 14.87 -9.23 3.05
C LEU A 155 15.61 -10.13 2.06
N SER A 156 15.00 -10.44 0.92
CA SER A 156 15.58 -11.33 -0.09
C SER A 156 16.63 -10.65 -0.97
N ARG A 157 16.44 -9.35 -1.28
CA ARG A 157 17.29 -8.56 -2.18
C ARG A 157 17.51 -9.18 -3.57
N ARG A 158 16.61 -10.07 -4.00
CA ARG A 158 16.67 -10.75 -5.30
C ARG A 158 15.56 -10.21 -6.18
N PHE A 159 15.93 -9.66 -7.34
CA PHE A 159 14.98 -9.04 -8.26
C PHE A 159 13.85 -10.00 -8.67
N ALA A 160 14.17 -11.23 -9.05
CA ALA A 160 13.18 -12.24 -9.42
C ALA A 160 12.18 -12.56 -8.29
N VAL A 161 12.67 -12.62 -7.03
CA VAL A 161 11.82 -12.89 -5.86
C VAL A 161 10.92 -11.69 -5.55
N MET A 162 11.44 -10.47 -5.69
CA MET A 162 10.65 -9.24 -5.58
C MET A 162 9.54 -9.20 -6.63
N VAL A 163 9.86 -9.44 -7.90
CA VAL A 163 8.88 -9.45 -9.00
C VAL A 163 7.80 -10.50 -8.75
N ALA A 164 8.19 -11.71 -8.34
CA ALA A 164 7.24 -12.76 -8.01
C ALA A 164 6.31 -12.37 -6.84
N ALA A 165 6.86 -11.80 -5.76
CA ALA A 165 6.07 -11.39 -4.61
C ALA A 165 5.07 -10.26 -4.94
N PHE A 166 5.51 -9.23 -5.68
CA PHE A 166 4.60 -8.18 -6.13
C PHE A 166 3.58 -8.69 -7.17
N GLY A 167 3.96 -9.65 -8.01
CA GLY A 167 3.03 -10.37 -8.89
C GLY A 167 1.93 -11.07 -8.09
N CYS A 168 2.29 -11.82 -7.04
CA CYS A 168 1.31 -12.42 -6.13
C CYS A 168 0.42 -11.37 -5.46
N ALA A 169 0.98 -10.25 -4.99
CA ALA A 169 0.18 -9.18 -4.38
C ALA A 169 -0.79 -8.53 -5.38
N ALA A 170 -0.38 -8.37 -6.63
CA ALA A 170 -1.25 -7.88 -7.70
C ALA A 170 -2.37 -8.88 -8.03
N LEU A 171 -2.08 -10.18 -8.04
CA LEU A 171 -3.08 -11.23 -8.20
C LEU A 171 -4.11 -11.21 -7.05
N VAL A 172 -3.65 -11.03 -5.81
CA VAL A 172 -4.53 -10.85 -4.64
C VAL A 172 -5.46 -9.66 -4.85
N ALA A 173 -4.92 -8.50 -5.22
CA ALA A 173 -5.73 -7.30 -5.44
C ALA A 173 -6.74 -7.48 -6.59
N PHE A 174 -6.31 -8.08 -7.69
CA PHE A 174 -7.18 -8.36 -8.84
C PHE A 174 -8.35 -9.25 -8.45
N ASP A 175 -8.08 -10.39 -7.81
CA ASP A 175 -9.08 -11.38 -7.41
C ASP A 175 -10.13 -10.78 -6.45
N ARG A 176 -9.69 -9.96 -5.50
CA ARG A 176 -10.59 -9.24 -4.57
C ARG A 176 -11.55 -8.28 -5.27
N VAL A 177 -11.14 -7.67 -6.38
CA VAL A 177 -12.04 -6.86 -7.23
C VAL A 177 -12.91 -7.76 -8.09
N ALA A 178 -12.36 -8.82 -8.67
CA ALA A 178 -13.06 -9.74 -9.56
C ALA A 178 -14.22 -10.47 -8.85
N GLN A 179 -14.08 -10.88 -7.60
CA GLN A 179 -15.18 -11.47 -6.83
C GLN A 179 -16.19 -10.46 -6.28
N GLY A 180 -15.95 -9.15 -6.48
CA GLY A 180 -16.81 -8.09 -5.96
C GLY A 180 -16.69 -7.87 -4.44
N ALA A 181 -15.60 -8.32 -3.82
CA ALA A 181 -15.35 -8.08 -2.39
C ALA A 181 -14.93 -6.63 -2.11
N HIS A 182 -14.28 -5.99 -3.08
CA HIS A 182 -13.68 -4.66 -2.97
C HIS A 182 -13.75 -3.89 -4.30
N TYR A 183 -13.84 -2.57 -4.23
CA TYR A 183 -13.60 -1.68 -5.35
C TYR A 183 -12.10 -1.55 -5.65
N LEU A 184 -11.79 -1.07 -6.87
CA LEU A 184 -10.41 -0.82 -7.29
C LEU A 184 -9.68 0.18 -6.36
N HIS A 185 -10.41 1.17 -5.84
CA HIS A 185 -9.84 2.14 -4.90
C HIS A 185 -9.53 1.54 -3.52
N ASP A 186 -10.32 0.57 -3.04
CA ASP A 186 -10.06 -0.11 -1.76
C ASP A 186 -8.74 -0.89 -1.80
N VAL A 187 -8.50 -1.59 -2.90
CA VAL A 187 -7.27 -2.39 -3.08
C VAL A 187 -6.06 -1.49 -3.32
N ALA A 188 -6.24 -0.36 -4.02
CA ALA A 188 -5.19 0.65 -4.18
C ALA A 188 -4.82 1.32 -2.85
N ALA A 189 -5.81 1.71 -2.05
CA ALA A 189 -5.61 2.26 -0.72
C ALA A 189 -4.92 1.26 0.22
N GLY A 190 -5.35 -0.01 0.19
CA GLY A 190 -4.71 -1.09 0.93
C GLY A 190 -3.24 -1.28 0.52
N ALA A 191 -2.95 -1.30 -0.79
CA ALA A 191 -1.58 -1.39 -1.29
C ALA A 191 -0.70 -0.23 -0.79
N VAL A 192 -1.20 1.00 -0.85
CA VAL A 192 -0.49 2.20 -0.34
C VAL A 192 -0.26 2.10 1.16
N LEU A 193 -1.27 1.69 1.93
CA LEU A 193 -1.17 1.53 3.38
C LEU A 193 -0.12 0.49 3.76
N GLY A 194 -0.19 -0.70 3.15
CA GLY A 194 0.76 -1.80 3.40
C GLY A 194 2.20 -1.42 3.08
N LEU A 195 2.44 -0.81 1.92
CA LEU A 195 3.75 -0.30 1.53
C LEU A 195 4.25 0.79 2.46
N GLY A 196 3.37 1.74 2.79
CA GLY A 196 3.67 2.88 3.67
C GLY A 196 4.16 2.43 5.05
N MET A 197 3.48 1.45 5.66
CA MET A 197 3.87 0.94 6.99
C MET A 197 5.24 0.25 6.98
N VAL A 198 5.58 -0.46 5.90
CA VAL A 198 6.92 -1.05 5.73
C VAL A 198 7.99 0.04 5.60
N VAL A 199 7.72 1.10 4.83
CA VAL A 199 8.64 2.24 4.68
C VAL A 199 8.85 2.95 6.02
N VAL A 200 7.77 3.23 6.76
CA VAL A 200 7.85 3.85 8.11
C VAL A 200 8.72 2.99 9.03
N ALA A 201 8.48 1.67 9.06
CA ALA A 201 9.27 0.76 9.88
C ALA A 201 10.76 0.76 9.51
N LEU A 202 11.09 0.84 8.22
CA LEU A 202 12.47 0.95 7.76
C LEU A 202 13.14 2.26 8.20
N VAL A 203 12.42 3.38 8.11
CA VAL A 203 12.90 4.69 8.57
C VAL A 203 13.14 4.65 10.09
N CYS A 204 12.17 4.16 10.86
CA CYS A 204 12.30 4.01 12.31
C CYS A 204 13.48 3.12 12.68
N ALA A 205 13.64 1.96 12.04
CA ALA A 205 14.76 1.06 12.28
C ALA A 205 16.11 1.74 11.96
N ALA A 206 16.20 2.49 10.86
CA ALA A 206 17.40 3.23 10.51
C ALA A 206 17.75 4.30 11.55
N LEU A 207 16.77 5.06 12.04
CA LEU A 207 16.97 6.07 13.08
C LEU A 207 17.45 5.45 14.39
N VAL A 208 16.88 4.32 14.81
CA VAL A 208 17.30 3.59 16.02
C VAL A 208 18.72 3.06 15.88
N LEU A 209 19.08 2.49 14.73
CA LEU A 209 20.41 1.95 14.47
C LEU A 209 21.48 3.04 14.41
N ARG A 210 21.16 4.23 13.88
CA ARG A 210 22.07 5.40 13.87
C ARG A 210 22.40 5.93 15.26
N ARG A 211 21.48 5.79 16.22
CA ARG A 211 21.66 6.28 17.60
C ARG A 211 22.51 5.36 18.48
N ARG A 212 22.84 4.14 18.02
CA ARG A 212 23.69 3.23 18.81
C ARG A 212 25.14 3.71 18.75
N PRO A 213 25.77 4.07 19.89
CA PRO A 213 27.19 4.41 19.89
C PRO A 213 27.98 3.22 19.35
N SER A 214 28.85 3.49 18.37
CA SER A 214 29.79 2.50 17.84
C SER A 214 30.53 1.83 18.99
N ALA A 215 30.76 0.51 18.92
CA ALA A 215 31.52 -0.22 19.95
C ALA A 215 32.88 0.45 20.23
N ARG A 216 33.53 0.97 19.18
CA ARG A 216 34.77 1.77 19.27
C ARG A 216 34.66 3.07 20.07
N GLN A 217 33.49 3.69 20.13
CA GLN A 217 33.27 4.91 20.92
C GLN A 217 33.18 4.54 22.40
N ARG A 218 32.46 3.46 22.71
CA ARG A 218 32.33 2.92 24.08
C ARG A 218 33.66 2.47 24.67
N ASP A 219 34.51 1.80 23.88
CA ASP A 219 35.82 1.36 24.36
C ASP A 219 36.77 2.54 24.62
N ARG A 220 36.65 3.64 23.85
CA ARG A 220 37.40 4.88 24.11
C ARG A 220 36.95 5.54 25.41
N ASP A 221 35.65 5.73 25.58
CA ASP A 221 35.07 6.36 26.77
C ASP A 221 35.30 5.52 28.05
N ALA A 222 35.50 4.20 27.92
CA ALA A 222 35.84 3.32 29.05
C ALA A 222 37.35 3.29 29.38
N SER A 223 38.20 3.84 28.50
CA SER A 223 39.66 3.90 28.66
C SER A 223 40.18 5.27 29.13
N THR A 224 39.29 6.25 29.27
CA THR A 224 39.53 7.60 29.82
C THR A 224 38.97 7.71 31.23
#